data_AF-A0A2S8W8I0-F1
#
_entry.id   AF-A0A2S8W8I0-F1
#
_cell.length_a   1.000
_cell.length_b   1.000
_cell.length_c   1.000
_cell.angle_alpha   90.00
_cell.angle_beta   90.00
_cell.angle_gamma   90.00
#
_symmetry.space_group_name_H-M   'P 1'
#
loop_
_entity.id
_entity.type
_entity.pdbx_description
1 polymer ?
#
loop_
_entity_poly.entity_id
_entity_poly.type
_entity_poly.pdbx_seq_one_letter_code
_entity_poly.pdbx_strand_id
1 'polypeptide(L)'
;MPASALALVADKQKPQAVEAEVVVLKFGSSVLRNAAEAPAVASEIYGHVRAGRKVVAVVSALSGHTDRLLADARSLGLDHENELLPAYVVLGEEKAAALVAIACDRVGLDAVGLSVRELGIVVEGPAQHARPVSLKGERLHDALAEHEVVVVPGFGGVRSNGRVALLGRGGSDLTAVVLAAELGLDRVRLVKDVDGLYDRDPACETGTPLRYRRASWETARQLGGALVQHDAIDLGMKHGVEIEVAALGRAEGTVVGERGAPPGPVLPEAPLRVGVAGCGVVGGGLLNRLLSDKRYEVVGVLVRNPGKKRDVAAPADLFTNDVEALLAKKPDLVLEALSEGEAGHALIRRALEAGCDVVSANKQAVARDPAGLQALAAANGCRVAWSASVGGGAPMIETLRAARAAGPVAGFEAVLNGTVNFMLQRLGEGAAFADALSDARVAGFAEEDPSSDLEGHDAAAKVKLLSFEAFGRAPADLPRDELSAETPLGDKPVRQIGACHDRDGHLDASVRLDGDLKDALFQSLNGERNALKVYGQDGRVWTCKGRGAGRWATTESVLADVADVVRARRAAAELV
;
A
#
# COMPACT_ATOMS: atom_id res chain seq x y z
N MET A 1 -38.09 -5.23 9.86
CA MET A 1 -38.00 -4.58 8.54
C MET A 1 -37.43 -3.17 8.73
N PRO A 2 -36.10 -2.97 8.75
CA PRO A 2 -35.59 -1.62 8.54
C PRO A 2 -35.64 -1.35 7.03
N ALA A 3 -36.19 -0.20 6.66
CA ALA A 3 -36.16 0.27 5.29
C ALA A 3 -34.70 0.35 4.82
N SER A 4 -34.39 -0.22 3.65
CA SER A 4 -33.09 -0.05 3.02
C SER A 4 -32.72 1.43 2.98
N ALA A 5 -31.47 1.75 3.28
CA ALA A 5 -30.89 3.09 3.39
C ALA A 5 -31.01 4.02 2.15
N LEU A 6 -31.77 3.62 1.13
CA LEU A 6 -32.09 4.37 -0.08
C LEU A 6 -33.16 5.47 0.10
N ALA A 7 -33.87 5.53 1.22
CA ALA A 7 -34.98 6.49 1.39
C ALA A 7 -34.53 7.94 1.67
N LEU A 8 -33.24 8.21 1.90
CA LEU A 8 -32.72 9.54 2.26
C LEU A 8 -31.79 10.17 1.21
N VAL A 9 -31.73 9.60 0.00
CA VAL A 9 -31.15 10.25 -1.19
C VAL A 9 -32.27 10.52 -2.23
N ALA A 10 -33.51 10.70 -1.77
CA ALA A 10 -34.68 10.77 -2.63
C ALA A 10 -34.82 12.06 -3.47
N ASP A 11 -33.82 12.97 -3.44
CA ASP A 11 -33.79 14.11 -4.35
C ASP A 11 -32.36 14.62 -4.70
N LYS A 12 -31.35 13.76 -4.60
CA LYS A 12 -29.98 14.08 -5.05
C LYS A 12 -29.47 12.95 -5.95
N GLN A 13 -28.67 13.32 -6.94
CA GLN A 13 -28.16 12.43 -8.00
C GLN A 13 -27.75 11.05 -7.49
N LYS A 14 -28.02 10.01 -8.29
CA LYS A 14 -27.60 8.62 -8.03
C LYS A 14 -26.12 8.60 -7.63
N PRO A 15 -25.73 7.87 -6.56
CA PRO A 15 -24.35 7.88 -6.09
C PRO A 15 -23.37 7.53 -7.22
N GLN A 16 -22.33 8.34 -7.40
CA GLN A 16 -21.32 8.15 -8.44
C GLN A 16 -20.00 7.78 -7.77
N ALA A 17 -19.48 6.61 -8.11
CA ALA A 17 -18.14 6.20 -7.66
C ALA A 17 -17.10 7.17 -8.21
N VAL A 18 -16.16 7.59 -7.36
CA VAL A 18 -15.01 8.36 -7.81
C VAL A 18 -14.08 7.41 -8.58
N GLU A 19 -13.80 7.72 -9.83
CA GLU A 19 -12.87 6.94 -10.65
C GLU A 19 -11.45 7.11 -10.09
N ALA A 20 -10.79 5.99 -9.81
CA ALA A 20 -9.45 5.98 -9.23
C ALA A 20 -8.40 6.33 -10.29
N GLU A 21 -7.51 7.28 -9.98
CA GLU A 21 -6.35 7.60 -10.81
C GLU A 21 -5.47 6.35 -10.99
N VAL A 22 -5.06 6.04 -12.22
CA VAL A 22 -4.14 4.93 -12.51
C VAL A 22 -2.71 5.46 -12.60
N VAL A 23 -1.75 4.75 -12.01
CA VAL A 23 -0.32 5.05 -12.13
C VAL A 23 0.46 3.83 -12.61
N VAL A 24 1.48 4.07 -13.44
CA VAL A 24 2.43 3.03 -13.88
C VAL A 24 3.75 3.21 -13.13
N LEU A 25 4.14 2.17 -12.38
CA LEU A 25 5.38 2.11 -11.63
C LEU A 25 6.26 1.01 -12.20
N LYS A 26 7.51 1.33 -12.53
CA LYS A 26 8.49 0.34 -13.00
C LYS A 26 9.52 0.06 -11.93
N PHE A 27 9.73 -1.21 -11.59
CA PHE A 27 10.76 -1.64 -10.63
C PHE A 27 11.90 -2.33 -11.36
N GLY A 28 13.08 -1.70 -11.36
CA GLY A 28 14.29 -2.25 -11.98
C GLY A 28 14.96 -3.38 -11.21
N SER A 29 15.87 -4.09 -11.86
CA SER A 29 16.69 -5.14 -11.24
C SER A 29 17.60 -4.64 -10.11
N SER A 30 17.96 -3.35 -10.14
CA SER A 30 18.72 -2.71 -9.04
C SER A 30 17.90 -2.55 -7.76
N VAL A 31 16.56 -2.50 -7.88
CA VAL A 31 15.61 -2.53 -6.76
C VAL A 31 15.28 -3.98 -6.39
N LEU A 32 14.96 -4.80 -7.39
CA LEU A 32 14.61 -6.21 -7.23
C LEU A 32 15.86 -7.11 -7.33
N ARG A 33 16.80 -6.96 -6.40
CA ARG A 33 18.05 -7.74 -6.43
C ARG A 33 17.84 -9.22 -6.13
N ASN A 34 16.91 -9.50 -5.22
CA ASN A 34 16.53 -10.85 -4.82
C ASN A 34 15.09 -10.83 -4.26
N ALA A 35 14.54 -12.00 -3.94
CA ALA A 35 13.16 -12.12 -3.46
C ALA A 35 12.89 -11.40 -2.12
N ALA A 36 13.91 -11.15 -1.30
CA ALA A 36 13.75 -10.45 -0.03
C ALA A 36 13.48 -8.94 -0.18
N GLU A 37 13.65 -8.38 -1.39
CA GLU A 37 13.35 -6.98 -1.72
C GLU A 37 11.89 -6.77 -2.14
N ALA A 38 11.17 -7.83 -2.52
CA ALA A 38 9.77 -7.73 -2.93
C ALA A 38 8.86 -7.04 -1.89
N PRO A 39 9.04 -7.23 -0.57
CA PRO A 39 8.30 -6.46 0.42
C PRO A 39 8.53 -4.95 0.34
N ALA A 40 9.73 -4.45 0.02
CA ALA A 40 9.96 -3.01 -0.12
C ALA A 40 9.24 -2.43 -1.35
N VAL A 41 9.15 -3.20 -2.43
CA VAL A 41 8.34 -2.86 -3.61
C VAL A 41 6.85 -2.85 -3.26
N ALA A 42 6.36 -3.84 -2.51
CA ALA A 42 4.98 -3.86 -2.03
C ALA A 42 4.66 -2.63 -1.15
N SER A 43 5.60 -2.16 -0.34
CA SER A 43 5.43 -0.93 0.45
C SER A 43 5.29 0.33 -0.41
N GLU A 44 6.07 0.46 -1.49
CA GLU A 44 5.91 1.56 -2.45
C GLU A 44 4.52 1.51 -3.10
N ILE A 45 4.12 0.34 -3.60
CA ILE A 45 2.80 0.13 -4.22
C ILE A 45 1.68 0.46 -3.22
N TYR A 46 1.81 0.00 -1.97
CA TYR A 46 0.86 0.27 -0.91
C TYR A 46 0.63 1.77 -0.70
N GLY A 47 1.71 2.58 -0.72
CA GLY A 47 1.61 4.03 -0.61
C GLY A 47 0.75 4.67 -1.70
N HIS A 48 0.78 4.14 -2.93
CA HIS A 48 -0.07 4.60 -4.03
C HIS A 48 -1.53 4.16 -3.88
N VAL A 49 -1.77 2.88 -3.54
CA VAL A 49 -3.13 2.36 -3.30
C VAL A 49 -3.82 3.10 -2.16
N ARG A 50 -3.08 3.34 -1.08
CA ARG A 50 -3.51 4.14 0.07
C ARG A 50 -3.89 5.57 -0.28
N ALA A 51 -3.31 6.15 -1.33
CA ALA A 51 -3.68 7.45 -1.85
C ALA A 51 -4.92 7.41 -2.78
N GLY A 52 -5.59 6.26 -2.91
CA GLY A 52 -6.77 6.07 -3.76
C GLY A 52 -6.44 5.79 -5.23
N ARG A 53 -5.21 5.38 -5.54
CA ARG A 53 -4.75 5.12 -6.91
C ARG A 53 -4.76 3.63 -7.22
N LYS A 54 -5.03 3.28 -8.48
CA LYS A 54 -4.75 1.94 -9.02
C LYS A 54 -3.34 1.90 -9.58
N VAL A 55 -2.67 0.75 -9.46
CA VAL A 55 -1.25 0.62 -9.80
C VAL A 55 -1.04 -0.45 -10.86
N VAL A 56 -0.34 -0.11 -11.93
CA VAL A 56 0.28 -1.07 -12.84
C VAL A 56 1.77 -1.14 -12.50
N ALA A 57 2.20 -2.24 -11.90
CA ALA A 57 3.57 -2.47 -11.48
C ALA A 57 4.33 -3.30 -12.54
N VAL A 58 5.17 -2.64 -13.34
CA VAL A 58 6.04 -3.29 -14.32
C VAL A 58 7.32 -3.73 -13.62
N VAL A 59 7.64 -5.01 -13.64
CA VAL A 59 8.82 -5.54 -12.93
C VAL A 59 9.86 -6.11 -13.88
N SER A 60 11.12 -5.81 -13.61
CA SER A 60 12.25 -6.51 -14.24
C SER A 60 12.49 -7.87 -13.58
N ALA A 61 13.23 -8.74 -14.27
CA ALA A 61 13.79 -9.94 -13.64
C ALA A 61 14.66 -9.56 -12.42
N LEU A 62 14.78 -10.50 -11.48
CA LEU A 62 15.74 -10.33 -10.38
C LEU A 62 17.16 -10.17 -10.93
N SER A 63 17.98 -9.37 -10.24
CA SER A 63 19.35 -9.07 -10.67
C SER A 63 20.14 -10.31 -11.10
N GLY A 64 20.69 -10.29 -12.32
CA GLY A 64 21.48 -11.37 -12.91
C GLY A 64 20.68 -12.58 -13.43
N HIS A 65 19.36 -12.67 -13.21
CA HIS A 65 18.58 -13.81 -13.70
C HIS A 65 18.43 -13.83 -15.22
N THR A 66 18.16 -12.70 -15.86
CA THR A 66 18.06 -12.62 -17.33
C THR A 66 19.38 -13.08 -17.97
N ASP A 67 20.51 -12.61 -17.46
CA ASP A 67 21.83 -12.99 -17.95
C ASP A 67 22.11 -14.48 -17.75
N ARG A 68 21.68 -15.05 -16.61
CA ARG A 68 21.76 -16.48 -16.37
C ARG A 68 20.93 -17.29 -17.37
N LEU A 69 19.67 -16.91 -17.62
CA LEU A 69 18.82 -17.60 -18.59
C LEU A 69 19.40 -17.52 -20.01
N LEU A 70 19.95 -16.35 -20.39
CA LEU A 70 20.65 -16.20 -21.67
C LEU A 70 21.92 -17.06 -21.74
N ALA A 71 22.69 -17.16 -20.65
CA ALA A 71 23.89 -17.99 -20.57
C ALA A 71 23.56 -19.49 -20.63
N ASP A 72 22.55 -19.94 -19.88
CA ASP A 72 22.06 -21.33 -19.88
C ASP A 72 21.66 -21.73 -21.31
N ALA A 73 20.92 -20.87 -22.00
CA ALA A 73 20.52 -21.10 -23.39
C ALA A 73 21.72 -21.15 -24.35
N ARG A 74 22.68 -20.23 -24.24
CA ARG A 74 23.92 -20.22 -25.05
C ARG A 74 24.76 -21.46 -24.84
N SER A 75 24.81 -22.00 -23.61
CA SER A 75 25.59 -23.21 -23.30
C SER A 75 25.13 -24.45 -24.08
N LEU A 76 23.90 -24.44 -24.61
CA LEU A 76 23.34 -25.49 -25.45
C LEU A 76 23.66 -25.32 -26.95
N GLY A 77 24.52 -24.37 -27.33
CA GLY A 77 24.93 -24.12 -28.71
C GLY A 77 24.04 -23.11 -29.47
N LEU A 78 23.34 -22.24 -28.75
CA LEU A 78 22.52 -21.17 -29.34
C LEU A 78 23.38 -19.95 -29.73
N ASP A 79 24.16 -20.09 -30.81
CA ASP A 79 24.97 -19.00 -31.40
C ASP A 79 24.19 -18.17 -32.46
N HIS A 80 22.92 -18.48 -32.71
CA HIS A 80 22.06 -17.80 -33.69
C HIS A 80 20.71 -17.37 -33.09
N GLU A 81 19.98 -16.50 -33.78
CA GLU A 81 18.62 -16.13 -33.37
C GLU A 81 17.72 -17.36 -33.25
N ASN A 82 17.22 -17.61 -32.04
CA ASN A 82 16.36 -18.75 -31.75
C ASN A 82 14.96 -18.30 -31.32
N GLU A 83 13.96 -18.85 -31.98
CA GLU A 83 12.55 -18.56 -31.81
C GLU A 83 11.92 -19.09 -30.49
N LEU A 84 12.63 -19.96 -29.76
CA LEU A 84 12.24 -20.48 -28.44
C LEU A 84 12.87 -19.69 -27.29
N LEU A 85 14.01 -19.03 -27.52
CA LEU A 85 14.73 -18.27 -26.50
C LEU A 85 13.84 -17.23 -25.79
N PRO A 86 13.00 -16.43 -26.47
CA PRO A 86 12.19 -15.42 -25.79
C PRO A 86 11.28 -16.01 -24.73
N ALA A 87 10.60 -17.13 -25.04
CA ALA A 87 9.69 -17.78 -24.11
C ALA A 87 10.40 -18.33 -22.86
N TYR A 88 11.67 -18.71 -22.98
CA TYR A 88 12.49 -19.14 -21.84
C TYR A 88 12.95 -17.95 -20.98
N VAL A 89 13.43 -16.88 -21.61
CA VAL A 89 14.01 -15.73 -20.88
C VAL A 89 12.94 -14.94 -20.12
N VAL A 90 11.72 -14.81 -20.65
CA VAL A 90 10.63 -14.10 -19.95
C VAL A 90 10.20 -14.75 -18.64
N LEU A 91 10.48 -16.05 -18.44
CA LEU A 91 10.21 -16.75 -17.18
C LEU A 91 10.90 -16.07 -15.99
N GLY A 92 12.03 -15.39 -16.21
CA GLY A 92 12.73 -14.62 -15.19
C GLY A 92 11.90 -13.45 -14.65
N GLU A 93 11.16 -12.77 -15.53
CA GLU A 93 10.31 -11.63 -15.15
C GLU A 93 8.93 -12.07 -14.67
N GLU A 94 8.35 -13.11 -15.27
CA GLU A 94 7.09 -13.69 -14.78
C GLU A 94 7.24 -14.21 -13.36
N LYS A 95 8.39 -14.84 -13.04
CA LYS A 95 8.73 -15.20 -11.66
C LYS A 95 8.81 -13.98 -10.75
N ALA A 96 9.44 -12.88 -11.19
CA ALA A 96 9.55 -11.67 -10.39
C ALA A 96 8.17 -11.02 -10.16
N ALA A 97 7.32 -10.98 -11.19
CA ALA A 97 5.96 -10.46 -11.12
C ALA A 97 5.10 -11.25 -10.12
N ALA A 98 5.18 -12.58 -10.17
CA ALA A 98 4.50 -13.44 -9.21
C ALA A 98 4.98 -13.18 -7.77
N LEU A 99 6.29 -13.05 -7.54
CA LEU A 99 6.84 -12.77 -6.21
C LEU A 99 6.39 -11.40 -5.66
N VAL A 100 6.32 -10.37 -6.52
CA VAL A 100 5.84 -9.04 -6.14
C VAL A 100 4.34 -9.06 -5.87
N ALA A 101 3.53 -9.76 -6.69
CA ALA A 101 2.10 -9.92 -6.45
C ALA A 101 1.83 -10.65 -5.11
N ILE A 102 2.58 -11.70 -4.79
CA ILE A 102 2.53 -12.39 -3.49
C ILE A 102 2.93 -11.45 -2.34
N ALA A 103 3.94 -10.61 -2.54
CA ALA A 103 4.33 -9.62 -1.54
C ALA A 103 3.24 -8.56 -1.30
N CYS A 104 2.53 -8.14 -2.35
CA CYS A 104 1.37 -7.25 -2.26
C CYS A 104 0.22 -7.90 -1.49
N ASP A 105 -0.13 -9.16 -1.81
CA ASP A 105 -1.18 -9.91 -1.07
C ASP A 105 -0.81 -10.08 0.41
N ARG A 106 0.47 -10.36 0.72
CA ARG A 106 0.97 -10.48 2.10
C ARG A 106 0.75 -9.22 2.94
N VAL A 107 0.84 -8.03 2.33
CA VAL A 107 0.56 -6.75 3.01
C VAL A 107 -0.91 -6.32 2.90
N GLY A 108 -1.76 -7.17 2.29
CA GLY A 108 -3.20 -7.00 2.28
C GLY A 108 -3.77 -6.25 1.08
N LEU A 109 -2.96 -5.98 0.05
CA LEU A 109 -3.42 -5.37 -1.21
C LEU A 109 -4.19 -6.38 -2.07
N ASP A 110 -5.18 -5.88 -2.82
CA ASP A 110 -5.80 -6.65 -3.89
C ASP A 110 -4.98 -6.57 -5.18
N ALA A 111 -4.10 -7.55 -5.36
CA ALA A 111 -3.15 -7.61 -6.46
C ALA A 111 -3.34 -8.85 -7.35
N VAL A 112 -3.20 -8.66 -8.66
CA VAL A 112 -3.18 -9.74 -9.66
C VAL A 112 -1.90 -9.67 -10.47
N GLY A 113 -1.34 -10.83 -10.82
CA GLY A 113 -0.22 -10.94 -11.77
C GLY A 113 -0.72 -11.32 -13.15
N LEU A 114 -0.19 -10.69 -14.20
CA LEU A 114 -0.40 -11.12 -15.59
C LEU A 114 0.89 -11.65 -16.19
N SER A 115 0.82 -12.75 -16.93
CA SER A 115 1.91 -13.23 -17.79
C SER A 115 2.12 -12.30 -19.00
N VAL A 116 3.22 -12.47 -19.73
CA VAL A 116 3.47 -11.73 -20.99
C VAL A 116 2.32 -11.93 -21.98
N ARG A 117 1.75 -13.15 -22.01
CA ARG A 117 0.68 -13.53 -22.94
C ARG A 117 -0.66 -12.93 -22.54
N GLU A 118 -0.96 -12.89 -21.25
CA GLU A 118 -2.20 -12.29 -20.73
C GLU A 118 -2.17 -10.76 -20.84
N LEU A 119 -1.02 -10.13 -20.59
CA LEU A 119 -0.86 -8.69 -20.80
C LEU A 119 -1.06 -8.32 -22.27
N GLY A 120 -0.50 -9.10 -23.19
CA GLY A 120 -0.86 -9.02 -24.61
C GLY A 120 -0.27 -7.81 -25.36
N ILE A 121 0.89 -7.28 -24.96
CA ILE A 121 1.60 -6.28 -25.78
C ILE A 121 1.94 -6.91 -27.13
N VAL A 122 1.42 -6.36 -28.22
CA VAL A 122 1.72 -6.80 -29.57
C VAL A 122 3.04 -6.21 -30.01
N VAL A 123 3.90 -7.03 -30.60
CA VAL A 123 5.23 -6.63 -31.04
C VAL A 123 5.54 -7.09 -32.46
N GLU A 124 6.38 -6.31 -33.15
CA GLU A 124 6.89 -6.60 -34.49
C GLU A 124 8.42 -6.61 -34.54
N GLY A 125 8.99 -7.33 -35.50
CA GLY A 125 10.44 -7.43 -35.68
C GLY A 125 11.08 -8.71 -35.12
N PRO A 126 12.41 -8.71 -34.93
CA PRO A 126 13.17 -9.91 -34.55
C PRO A 126 12.78 -10.46 -33.18
N ALA A 127 12.90 -11.79 -33.01
CA ALA A 127 12.44 -12.48 -31.80
C ALA A 127 13.09 -11.97 -30.50
N GLN A 128 14.30 -11.42 -30.56
CA GLN A 128 15.07 -10.98 -29.39
C GLN A 128 15.16 -9.44 -29.24
N HIS A 129 14.61 -8.69 -30.20
CA HIS A 129 14.67 -7.23 -30.24
C HIS A 129 13.46 -6.65 -30.98
N ALA A 130 12.26 -7.07 -30.58
CA ALA A 130 11.01 -6.64 -31.16
C ALA A 130 10.58 -5.27 -30.62
N ARG A 131 9.78 -4.55 -31.40
CA ARG A 131 9.24 -3.24 -31.04
C ARG A 131 7.76 -3.36 -30.70
N PRO A 132 7.28 -2.73 -29.62
CA PRO A 132 5.87 -2.70 -29.28
C PRO A 132 5.09 -1.85 -30.30
N VAL A 133 3.92 -2.33 -30.69
CA VAL A 133 3.05 -1.64 -31.67
C VAL A 133 1.66 -1.33 -31.13
N SER A 134 1.12 -2.15 -30.23
CA SER A 134 -0.17 -1.93 -29.59
C SER A 134 -0.35 -2.85 -28.37
N LEU A 135 -1.40 -2.62 -27.58
CA LEU A 135 -1.88 -3.55 -26.56
C LEU A 135 -3.08 -4.36 -27.08
N LYS A 136 -3.07 -5.69 -26.91
CA LYS A 136 -4.16 -6.56 -27.37
C LYS A 136 -5.21 -6.78 -26.29
N GLY A 137 -6.47 -6.59 -26.68
CA GLY A 137 -7.64 -7.00 -25.88
C GLY A 137 -7.87 -6.10 -24.67
N GLU A 138 -8.80 -6.53 -23.82
CA GLU A 138 -9.25 -5.74 -22.67
C GLU A 138 -8.65 -6.22 -21.34
N ARG A 139 -7.77 -7.23 -21.36
CA ARG A 139 -7.33 -7.94 -20.14
C ARG A 139 -6.71 -7.03 -19.08
N LEU A 140 -5.90 -6.04 -19.48
CA LEU A 140 -5.35 -5.05 -18.55
C LEU A 140 -6.45 -4.18 -17.93
N HIS A 141 -7.41 -3.73 -18.74
CA HIS A 141 -8.55 -2.93 -18.30
C HIS A 141 -9.47 -3.74 -17.38
N ASP A 142 -9.76 -5.00 -17.72
CA ASP A 142 -10.53 -5.93 -16.87
C ASP A 142 -9.84 -6.15 -15.53
N ALA A 143 -8.52 -6.40 -15.54
CA ALA A 143 -7.74 -6.57 -14.33
C ALA A 143 -7.73 -5.30 -13.47
N LEU A 144 -7.60 -4.12 -14.09
CA LEU A 144 -7.72 -2.84 -13.39
C LEU A 144 -9.14 -2.58 -12.89
N ALA A 145 -10.19 -3.08 -13.54
CA ALA A 145 -11.56 -2.94 -13.05
C ALA A 145 -11.78 -3.75 -11.76
N GLU A 146 -11.21 -4.95 -11.68
CA GLU A 146 -11.40 -5.90 -10.58
C GLU A 146 -10.44 -5.67 -9.39
N HIS A 147 -9.19 -5.29 -9.68
CA HIS A 147 -8.10 -5.23 -8.70
C HIS A 147 -7.54 -3.81 -8.51
N GLU A 148 -6.87 -3.59 -7.37
CA GLU A 148 -6.18 -2.33 -7.06
C GLU A 148 -4.77 -2.28 -7.66
N VAL A 149 -4.15 -3.46 -7.83
CA VAL A 149 -2.79 -3.60 -8.35
C VAL A 149 -2.72 -4.67 -9.44
N VAL A 150 -2.13 -4.33 -10.58
CA VAL A 150 -1.80 -5.27 -11.65
C VAL A 150 -0.28 -5.34 -11.80
N VAL A 151 0.32 -6.49 -11.49
CA VAL A 151 1.77 -6.71 -11.59
C VAL A 151 2.08 -7.43 -12.90
N VAL A 152 2.98 -6.88 -13.69
CA VAL A 152 3.25 -7.36 -15.06
C VAL A 152 4.75 -7.46 -15.36
N PRO A 153 5.19 -8.44 -16.16
CA PRO A 153 6.55 -8.50 -16.68
C PRO A 153 6.80 -7.38 -17.69
N GLY A 154 8.05 -6.91 -17.78
CA GLY A 154 8.43 -5.77 -18.61
C GLY A 154 9.19 -6.10 -19.90
N PHE A 155 9.71 -7.31 -20.11
CA PHE A 155 10.73 -7.58 -21.14
C PHE A 155 10.20 -8.31 -22.37
N GLY A 156 8.94 -8.76 -22.35
CA GLY A 156 8.35 -9.57 -23.41
C GLY A 156 7.09 -8.98 -24.03
N GLY A 157 6.82 -9.38 -25.26
CA GLY A 157 5.54 -9.16 -25.94
C GLY A 157 5.19 -10.33 -26.86
N VAL A 158 4.04 -10.24 -27.52
CA VAL A 158 3.45 -11.31 -28.34
C VAL A 158 3.43 -10.87 -29.80
N ARG A 159 4.02 -11.68 -30.69
CA ARG A 159 3.97 -11.48 -32.13
C ARG A 159 2.62 -11.91 -32.70
N SER A 160 2.32 -11.50 -33.93
CA SER A 160 1.07 -11.85 -34.64
C SER A 160 0.82 -13.36 -34.77
N ASN A 161 1.89 -14.17 -34.80
CA ASN A 161 1.83 -15.64 -34.79
C ASN A 161 1.61 -16.26 -33.39
N GLY A 162 1.36 -15.43 -32.36
CA GLY A 162 1.16 -15.86 -30.98
C GLY A 162 2.44 -16.26 -30.24
N ARG A 163 3.64 -16.09 -30.81
CA ARG A 163 4.91 -16.40 -30.13
C ARG A 163 5.41 -15.20 -29.32
N VAL A 164 6.09 -15.49 -28.22
CA VAL A 164 6.76 -14.46 -27.43
C VAL A 164 7.97 -13.92 -28.20
N ALA A 165 8.24 -12.63 -28.03
CA ALA A 165 9.49 -11.97 -28.41
C ALA A 165 9.96 -11.05 -27.28
N LEU A 166 11.26 -10.74 -27.25
CA LEU A 166 11.87 -9.85 -26.28
C LEU A 166 11.94 -8.43 -26.84
N LEU A 167 11.81 -7.44 -25.97
CA LEU A 167 11.85 -6.00 -26.33
C LEU A 167 13.27 -5.41 -26.40
N GLY A 168 14.30 -6.26 -26.26
CA GLY A 168 15.69 -5.79 -26.20
C GLY A 168 16.10 -5.19 -24.85
N ARG A 169 17.38 -4.82 -24.73
CA ARG A 169 17.94 -4.28 -23.48
C ARG A 169 17.16 -3.07 -23.00
N GLY A 170 16.80 -3.09 -21.72
CA GLY A 170 15.98 -2.03 -21.12
C GLY A 170 14.47 -2.21 -21.33
N GLY A 171 14.02 -3.29 -21.98
CA GLY A 171 12.63 -3.51 -22.38
C GLY A 171 11.57 -3.25 -21.31
N SER A 172 11.90 -3.45 -20.02
CA SER A 172 10.99 -3.10 -18.91
C SER A 172 10.72 -1.61 -18.74
N ASP A 173 11.70 -0.73 -19.00
CA ASP A 173 11.47 0.73 -19.05
C ASP A 173 10.56 1.05 -20.25
N LEU A 174 10.81 0.42 -21.41
CA LEU A 174 9.98 0.59 -22.60
C LEU A 174 8.52 0.14 -22.37
N THR A 175 8.32 -1.04 -21.77
CA THR A 175 6.98 -1.54 -21.42
C THR A 175 6.24 -0.58 -20.50
N ALA A 176 6.90 0.00 -19.50
CA ALA A 176 6.26 0.96 -18.62
C ALA A 176 5.76 2.21 -19.36
N VAL A 177 6.56 2.73 -20.30
CA VAL A 177 6.15 3.86 -21.15
C VAL A 177 5.01 3.47 -22.10
N VAL A 178 5.06 2.27 -22.71
CA VAL A 178 3.97 1.76 -23.56
C VAL A 178 2.66 1.69 -22.78
N LEU A 179 2.67 1.09 -21.59
CA LEU A 179 1.46 0.93 -20.79
C LEU A 179 0.91 2.27 -20.32
N ALA A 180 1.79 3.22 -19.96
CA ALA A 180 1.36 4.57 -19.64
C ALA A 180 0.69 5.27 -20.83
N ALA A 181 1.27 5.15 -22.04
CA ALA A 181 0.69 5.71 -23.26
C ALA A 181 -0.66 5.08 -23.63
N GLU A 182 -0.78 3.75 -23.54
CA GLU A 182 -2.02 3.01 -23.85
C GLU A 182 -3.15 3.32 -22.84
N LEU A 183 -2.79 3.58 -21.58
CA LEU A 183 -3.73 4.01 -20.54
C LEU A 183 -4.02 5.52 -20.56
N GLY A 184 -3.44 6.27 -21.50
CA GLY A 184 -3.64 7.72 -21.63
C GLY A 184 -3.06 8.54 -20.47
N LEU A 185 -1.98 8.06 -19.85
CA LEU A 185 -1.33 8.72 -18.72
C LEU A 185 -0.25 9.69 -19.21
N ASP A 186 -0.19 10.87 -18.60
CA ASP A 186 0.82 11.88 -18.91
C ASP A 186 2.21 11.56 -18.32
N ARG A 187 2.30 10.54 -17.46
CA ARG A 187 3.53 10.23 -16.72
C ARG A 187 3.67 8.74 -16.38
N VAL A 188 4.90 8.26 -16.43
CA VAL A 188 5.35 7.00 -15.85
C VAL A 188 6.44 7.22 -14.82
N ARG A 189 6.52 6.38 -13.79
CA ARG A 189 7.56 6.44 -12.76
C ARG A 189 8.46 5.21 -12.79
N LEU A 190 9.75 5.43 -13.07
CA LEU A 190 10.79 4.42 -13.03
C LEU A 190 11.49 4.46 -11.67
N VAL A 191 11.20 3.44 -10.86
CA VAL A 191 11.79 3.24 -9.55
C VAL A 191 13.14 2.51 -9.69
N LYS A 192 14.20 3.19 -9.29
CA LYS A 192 15.60 2.74 -9.39
C LYS A 192 16.28 2.86 -8.02
N ASP A 193 17.54 2.46 -7.96
CA ASP A 193 18.43 2.57 -6.80
C ASP A 193 19.05 3.97 -6.64
N VAL A 194 18.92 4.81 -7.67
CA VAL A 194 19.22 6.25 -7.63
C VAL A 194 17.92 7.05 -7.58
N ASP A 195 17.96 8.20 -6.91
CA ASP A 195 16.81 9.08 -6.69
C ASP A 195 16.61 10.15 -7.77
N GLY A 196 17.30 10.04 -8.91
CA GLY A 196 17.15 10.94 -10.05
C GLY A 196 18.29 10.83 -11.07
N LEU A 197 18.25 11.70 -12.07
CA LEU A 197 19.36 11.96 -12.99
C LEU A 197 20.30 13.00 -12.37
N TYR A 198 21.59 12.75 -12.53
CA TYR A 198 22.66 13.61 -12.03
C TYR A 198 23.52 14.11 -13.19
N ASP A 199 24.23 15.22 -12.96
CA ASP A 199 25.21 15.77 -13.92
C ASP A 199 26.41 14.85 -14.15
N ARG A 200 26.66 13.93 -13.22
CA ARG A 200 27.68 12.88 -13.25
C ARG A 200 27.20 11.66 -12.47
N ASP A 201 27.92 10.55 -12.55
CA ASP A 201 27.61 9.36 -11.76
C ASP A 201 27.71 9.67 -10.25
N PRO A 202 26.60 9.56 -9.48
CA PRO A 202 26.61 9.83 -8.04
C PRO A 202 27.40 8.80 -7.23
N ALA A 203 27.75 7.65 -7.80
CA ALA A 203 28.64 6.66 -7.19
C ALA A 203 30.13 7.04 -7.30
N CYS A 204 30.49 8.06 -8.09
CA CYS A 204 31.87 8.48 -8.26
C CYS A 204 32.36 9.32 -7.05
N GLU A 205 33.54 9.02 -6.53
CA GLU A 205 34.09 9.66 -5.32
C GLU A 205 34.55 11.13 -5.52
N THR A 206 34.44 11.68 -6.73
CA THR A 206 35.00 13.00 -7.08
C THR A 206 33.93 14.09 -7.25
N GLY A 207 33.93 15.04 -6.30
CA GLY A 207 33.02 16.18 -6.29
C GLY A 207 31.62 15.85 -5.77
N THR A 208 30.80 16.87 -5.53
CA THR A 208 29.40 16.70 -5.11
C THR A 208 28.52 16.63 -6.37
N PRO A 209 27.86 15.49 -6.66
CA PRO A 209 27.00 15.37 -7.83
C PRO A 209 25.76 16.25 -7.67
N LEU A 210 25.33 16.90 -8.75
CA LEU A 210 24.15 17.77 -8.80
C LEU A 210 22.99 17.01 -9.45
N ARG A 211 21.80 17.03 -8.83
CA ARG A 211 20.61 16.33 -9.30
C ARG A 211 19.73 17.27 -10.11
N TYR A 212 19.21 16.76 -11.21
CA TYR A 212 18.16 17.43 -11.98
C TYR A 212 16.82 17.25 -11.26
N ARG A 213 16.11 18.33 -10.94
CA ARG A 213 14.67 18.21 -10.62
C ARG A 213 13.85 17.93 -11.89
N ARG A 214 14.23 18.59 -12.99
CA ARG A 214 13.64 18.39 -14.32
C ARG A 214 14.73 18.35 -15.37
N ALA A 215 14.70 17.35 -16.24
CA ALA A 215 15.63 17.19 -17.36
C ALA A 215 14.87 17.25 -18.69
N SER A 216 15.47 17.86 -19.71
CA SER A 216 14.92 17.80 -21.06
C SER A 216 15.14 16.41 -21.66
N TRP A 217 14.35 16.02 -22.67
CA TRP A 217 14.57 14.79 -23.43
C TRP A 217 16.01 14.68 -23.96
N GLU A 218 16.57 15.77 -24.47
CA GLU A 218 17.95 15.81 -24.96
C GLU A 218 18.96 15.56 -23.84
N THR A 219 18.80 16.25 -22.71
CA THR A 219 19.64 16.05 -21.51
C THR A 219 19.59 14.60 -21.04
N ALA A 220 18.40 13.99 -20.99
CA ALA A 220 18.24 12.60 -20.60
C ALA A 220 18.85 11.63 -21.62
N ARG A 221 18.81 11.91 -22.94
CA ARG A 221 19.52 11.07 -23.92
C ARG A 221 21.04 11.11 -23.73
N GLN A 222 21.58 12.31 -23.44
CA GLN A 222 23.02 12.52 -23.24
C GLN A 222 23.53 11.85 -21.95
N LEU A 223 22.81 12.00 -20.84
CA LEU A 223 23.22 11.51 -19.51
C LEU A 223 22.75 10.08 -19.23
N GLY A 224 21.59 9.72 -19.77
CA GLY A 224 20.75 8.64 -19.25
C GLY A 224 20.89 7.30 -19.97
N GLY A 225 21.76 7.13 -20.97
CA GLY A 225 21.84 5.89 -21.75
C GLY A 225 22.04 4.60 -20.92
N ALA A 226 22.57 4.71 -19.69
CA ALA A 226 22.66 3.61 -18.72
C ALA A 226 21.51 3.56 -17.70
N LEU A 227 20.86 4.70 -17.43
CA LEU A 227 19.83 4.84 -16.40
C LEU A 227 18.42 4.69 -16.96
N VAL A 228 18.08 5.29 -18.11
CA VAL A 228 16.81 5.16 -18.83
C VAL A 228 17.10 4.82 -20.28
N GLN A 229 16.51 3.74 -20.78
CA GLN A 229 16.74 3.31 -22.16
C GLN A 229 16.34 4.41 -23.18
N HIS A 230 17.14 4.57 -24.24
CA HIS A 230 16.84 5.53 -25.32
C HIS A 230 15.49 5.29 -26.00
N ASP A 231 15.12 4.04 -26.30
CA ASP A 231 13.81 3.77 -26.92
C ASP A 231 12.64 4.16 -26.00
N ALA A 232 12.79 4.05 -24.68
CA ALA A 232 11.78 4.49 -23.73
C ALA A 232 11.66 6.02 -23.72
N ILE A 233 12.79 6.74 -23.77
CA ILE A 233 12.83 8.21 -23.92
C ILE A 233 12.16 8.64 -25.23
N ASP A 234 12.48 7.97 -26.33
CA ASP A 234 11.95 8.28 -27.66
C ASP A 234 10.44 8.05 -27.72
N LEU A 235 9.96 6.96 -27.11
CA LEU A 235 8.54 6.66 -27.02
C LEU A 235 7.82 7.67 -26.13
N GLY A 236 8.38 8.01 -24.97
CA GLY A 236 7.82 9.01 -24.06
C GLY A 236 7.68 10.37 -24.74
N MET A 237 8.74 10.81 -25.44
CA MET A 237 8.72 12.04 -26.24
C MET A 237 7.66 11.99 -27.36
N LYS A 238 7.54 10.86 -28.07
CA LYS A 238 6.58 10.70 -29.17
C LYS A 238 5.11 10.75 -28.69
N HIS A 239 4.83 10.19 -27.52
CA HIS A 239 3.47 10.08 -26.97
C HIS A 239 3.13 11.14 -25.92
N GLY A 240 4.07 12.03 -25.58
CA GLY A 240 3.87 13.05 -24.55
C GLY A 240 3.86 12.52 -23.11
N VAL A 241 4.40 11.33 -22.88
CA VAL A 241 4.45 10.69 -21.56
C VAL A 241 5.77 11.07 -20.86
N GLU A 242 5.70 11.88 -19.80
CA GLU A 242 6.87 12.23 -18.99
C GLU A 242 7.42 11.01 -18.23
N ILE A 243 8.75 10.95 -18.06
CA ILE A 243 9.41 9.86 -17.34
C ILE A 243 9.97 10.41 -16.03
N GLU A 244 9.42 9.98 -14.90
CA GLU A 244 9.96 10.29 -13.58
C GLU A 244 10.94 9.20 -13.12
N VAL A 245 12.17 9.56 -12.77
CA VAL A 245 13.15 8.63 -12.18
C VAL A 245 13.29 8.93 -10.70
N ALA A 246 12.95 7.97 -9.85
CA ALA A 246 12.95 8.12 -8.40
C ALA A 246 13.47 6.85 -7.69
N ALA A 247 13.87 7.00 -6.42
CA ALA A 247 14.21 5.87 -5.56
C ALA A 247 13.01 5.44 -4.71
N LEU A 248 13.05 4.21 -4.17
CA LEU A 248 12.04 3.70 -3.26
C LEU A 248 11.80 4.66 -2.07
N GLY A 249 10.53 4.95 -1.80
CA GLY A 249 10.07 5.82 -0.71
C GLY A 249 10.54 7.27 -0.79
N ARG A 250 10.98 7.73 -1.96
CA ARG A 250 11.17 9.16 -2.26
C ARG A 250 9.87 9.74 -2.78
N ALA A 251 9.47 10.92 -2.30
CA ALA A 251 8.33 11.61 -2.91
C ALA A 251 8.70 12.13 -4.31
N GLU A 252 9.91 12.67 -4.43
CA GLU A 252 10.38 13.38 -5.62
C GLU A 252 11.52 12.64 -6.32
N GLY A 253 11.40 12.55 -7.64
CA GLY A 253 12.46 12.15 -8.55
C GLY A 253 12.85 13.26 -9.53
N THR A 254 13.65 12.89 -10.53
CA THR A 254 13.84 13.73 -11.72
C THR A 254 12.73 13.48 -12.71
N VAL A 255 12.03 14.52 -13.14
CA VAL A 255 11.07 14.43 -14.24
C VAL A 255 11.77 14.73 -15.56
N VAL A 256 11.74 13.78 -16.49
CA VAL A 256 12.21 13.94 -17.86
C VAL A 256 11.03 14.31 -18.76
N GLY A 257 11.14 15.41 -19.49
CA GLY A 257 10.09 15.93 -20.36
C GLY A 257 10.61 16.94 -21.40
N GLU A 258 9.72 17.75 -21.97
CA GLU A 258 10.10 18.77 -22.96
C GLU A 258 11.02 19.85 -22.36
N ARG A 259 10.72 20.27 -21.14
CA ARG A 259 11.46 21.34 -20.45
C ARG A 259 12.46 20.74 -19.46
N GLY A 260 13.68 21.27 -19.46
CA GLY A 260 14.70 20.99 -18.45
C GLY A 260 14.97 22.18 -17.54
N ALA A 261 15.68 21.93 -16.44
CA ALA A 261 16.25 22.94 -15.56
C ALA A 261 17.71 22.58 -15.23
N PRO A 262 18.58 23.54 -14.89
CA PRO A 262 19.92 23.24 -14.41
C PRO A 262 19.89 22.32 -13.17
N PRO A 263 20.86 21.42 -12.99
CA PRO A 263 20.92 20.56 -11.83
C PRO A 263 21.32 21.36 -10.59
N GLY A 264 20.85 20.92 -9.42
CA GLY A 264 21.11 21.57 -8.13
C GLY A 264 21.68 20.59 -7.09
N PRO A 265 22.22 21.11 -5.97
CA PRO A 265 22.73 20.26 -4.91
C PRO A 265 21.60 19.44 -4.27
N VAL A 266 21.90 18.20 -3.90
CA VAL A 266 21.02 17.37 -3.05
C VAL A 266 21.55 17.44 -1.63
N LEU A 267 20.72 17.89 -0.69
CA LEU A 267 21.09 17.89 0.71
C LEU A 267 21.14 16.43 1.22
N PRO A 268 22.24 15.98 1.84
CA PRO A 268 22.29 14.68 2.48
C PRO A 268 21.25 14.63 3.60
N GLU A 269 20.50 13.53 3.67
CA GLU A 269 19.50 13.37 4.72
C GLU A 269 20.07 12.60 5.91
N ALA A 270 19.99 13.20 7.09
CA ALA A 270 20.21 12.47 8.33
C ALA A 270 19.12 11.40 8.50
N PRO A 271 19.48 10.18 8.96
CA PRO A 271 18.48 9.17 9.30
C PRO A 271 17.49 9.69 10.33
N LEU A 272 16.21 9.37 10.16
CA LEU A 272 15.17 9.72 11.13
C LEU A 272 15.35 8.86 12.39
N ARG A 273 15.39 9.49 13.56
CA ARG A 273 15.60 8.79 14.83
C ARG A 273 14.29 8.24 15.36
N VAL A 274 14.16 6.93 15.44
CA VAL A 274 12.89 6.23 15.74
C VAL A 274 12.96 5.47 17.05
N GLY A 275 12.01 5.75 17.95
CA GLY A 275 11.72 4.91 19.11
C GLY A 275 10.59 3.94 18.78
N VAL A 276 10.71 2.67 19.18
CA VAL A 276 9.65 1.66 18.95
C VAL A 276 9.13 1.17 20.29
N ALA A 277 7.83 1.28 20.53
CA ALA A 277 7.19 0.77 21.74
C ALA A 277 6.36 -0.47 21.43
N GLY A 278 6.70 -1.57 22.09
CA GLY A 278 6.18 -2.89 21.77
C GLY A 278 7.09 -3.62 20.77
N CYS A 279 7.34 -4.89 21.06
CA CYS A 279 8.11 -5.78 20.18
C CYS A 279 7.42 -7.15 20.08
N GLY A 280 6.09 -7.13 19.96
CA GLY A 280 5.27 -8.29 19.64
C GLY A 280 5.21 -8.56 18.14
N VAL A 281 4.07 -9.02 17.65
CA VAL A 281 3.85 -9.34 16.22
C VAL A 281 4.09 -8.12 15.32
N VAL A 282 3.39 -7.01 15.58
CA VAL A 282 3.52 -5.76 14.79
C VAL A 282 4.84 -5.05 15.09
N GLY A 283 5.13 -4.76 16.37
CA GLY A 283 6.36 -4.09 16.78
C GLY A 283 7.64 -4.79 16.32
N GLY A 284 7.67 -6.13 16.32
CA GLY A 284 8.79 -6.90 15.76
C GLY A 284 8.85 -6.84 14.23
N GLY A 285 7.70 -6.77 13.54
CA GLY A 285 7.67 -6.49 12.10
C GLY A 285 8.28 -5.12 11.77
N LEU A 286 7.91 -4.08 12.53
CA LEU A 286 8.44 -2.73 12.40
C LEU A 286 9.94 -2.69 12.65
N LEU A 287 10.40 -3.25 13.78
CA LEU A 287 11.82 -3.26 14.14
C LEU A 287 12.67 -3.95 13.07
N ASN A 288 12.20 -5.07 12.53
CA ASN A 288 12.91 -5.78 11.45
C ASN A 288 13.05 -4.93 10.17
N ARG A 289 12.02 -4.14 9.82
CA ARG A 289 12.05 -3.28 8.64
C ARG A 289 12.96 -2.07 8.85
N LEU A 290 12.85 -1.40 10.00
CA LEU A 290 13.64 -0.22 10.33
C LEU A 290 15.14 -0.53 10.41
N LEU A 291 15.53 -1.64 11.05
CA LEU A 291 16.95 -2.00 11.20
C LEU A 291 17.64 -2.31 9.87
N SER A 292 16.88 -2.70 8.84
CA SER A 292 17.40 -2.96 7.50
C SER A 292 17.49 -1.72 6.60
N ASP A 293 16.96 -0.57 7.05
CA ASP A 293 16.75 0.61 6.23
C ASP A 293 17.53 1.81 6.77
N LYS A 294 18.53 2.25 5.99
CA LYS A 294 19.45 3.34 6.35
C LYS A 294 18.77 4.70 6.53
N ARG A 295 17.51 4.85 6.10
CA ARG A 295 16.72 6.07 6.33
C ARG A 295 16.33 6.26 7.80
N TYR A 296 16.47 5.22 8.62
CA TYR A 296 16.06 5.23 10.02
C TYR A 296 17.21 4.84 10.94
N GLU A 297 17.29 5.51 12.09
CA GLU A 297 18.13 5.14 13.21
C GLU A 297 17.22 4.70 14.37
N VAL A 298 17.19 3.41 14.70
CA VAL A 298 16.42 2.94 15.87
C VAL A 298 17.18 3.29 17.14
N VAL A 299 16.64 4.19 17.95
CA VAL A 299 17.33 4.72 19.15
C VAL A 299 16.94 4.01 20.44
N GLY A 300 15.85 3.24 20.43
CA GLY A 300 15.41 2.46 21.56
C GLY A 300 14.11 1.69 21.29
N VAL A 301 13.93 0.60 22.04
CA VAL A 301 12.78 -0.29 21.95
C VAL A 301 12.16 -0.49 23.33
N LEU A 302 11.01 0.13 23.59
CA LEU A 302 10.29 0.04 24.85
C LEU A 302 9.50 -1.26 24.93
N VAL A 303 9.76 -2.06 25.97
CA VAL A 303 9.22 -3.40 26.20
C VAL A 303 9.07 -3.68 27.69
N ARG A 304 8.14 -4.57 28.07
CA ARG A 304 7.96 -4.96 29.49
C ARG A 304 9.19 -5.63 30.10
N ASN A 305 9.86 -6.50 29.35
CA ASN A 305 11.04 -7.23 29.79
C ASN A 305 12.17 -7.10 28.76
N PRO A 306 13.17 -6.23 28.98
CA PRO A 306 14.30 -6.05 28.06
C PRO A 306 15.09 -7.33 27.82
N GLY A 307 15.27 -8.17 28.83
CA GLY A 307 16.03 -9.43 28.75
C GLY A 307 15.30 -10.61 28.08
N LYS A 308 14.03 -10.46 27.70
CA LYS A 308 13.28 -11.50 26.98
C LYS A 308 13.89 -11.70 25.58
N LYS A 309 14.22 -12.96 25.21
CA LYS A 309 14.62 -13.31 23.83
C LYS A 309 13.49 -13.01 22.84
N ARG A 310 13.85 -12.50 21.67
CA ARG A 310 12.93 -12.08 20.61
C ARG A 310 13.36 -12.68 19.28
N ASP A 311 12.41 -12.80 18.37
CA ASP A 311 12.64 -13.35 17.02
C ASP A 311 13.35 -12.36 16.09
N VAL A 312 13.41 -11.08 16.48
CA VAL A 312 14.09 -10.03 15.72
C VAL A 312 15.50 -9.84 16.29
N ALA A 313 16.51 -9.97 15.44
CA ALA A 313 17.89 -9.68 15.79
C ALA A 313 18.08 -8.15 15.93
N ALA A 314 18.22 -7.67 17.16
CA ALA A 314 18.49 -6.27 17.48
C ALA A 314 19.49 -6.20 18.64
N PRO A 315 20.36 -5.16 18.68
CA PRO A 315 21.26 -4.93 19.81
C PRO A 315 20.51 -4.88 21.15
N ALA A 316 21.05 -5.58 22.16
CA ALA A 316 20.38 -5.74 23.45
C ALA A 316 20.23 -4.41 24.23
N ASP A 317 21.14 -3.48 24.00
CA ASP A 317 21.19 -2.14 24.59
C ASP A 317 20.12 -1.19 24.05
N LEU A 318 19.44 -1.53 22.95
CA LEU A 318 18.27 -0.80 22.48
C LEU A 318 17.05 -1.02 23.39
N PHE A 319 16.95 -2.17 24.07
CA PHE A 319 15.75 -2.54 24.80
C PHE A 319 15.68 -1.87 26.17
N THR A 320 14.57 -1.22 26.47
CA THR A 320 14.29 -0.58 27.76
C THR A 320 12.87 -0.89 28.21
N ASN A 321 12.62 -0.84 29.53
CA ASN A 321 11.28 -0.84 30.11
C ASN A 321 10.89 0.51 30.71
N ASP A 322 11.72 1.53 30.51
CA ASP A 322 11.55 2.89 31.00
C ASP A 322 11.25 3.84 29.84
N VAL A 323 10.07 4.49 29.92
CA VAL A 323 9.59 5.48 28.95
C VAL A 323 10.51 6.70 28.93
N GLU A 324 10.94 7.19 30.09
CA GLU A 324 11.79 8.38 30.18
C GLU A 324 13.18 8.09 29.63
N ALA A 325 13.71 6.88 29.83
CA ALA A 325 14.96 6.45 29.20
C ALA A 325 14.87 6.42 27.67
N LEU A 326 13.72 6.00 27.09
CA LEU A 326 13.50 6.06 25.64
C LEU A 326 13.46 7.51 25.16
N LEU A 327 12.67 8.37 25.80
CA LEU A 327 12.50 9.76 25.40
C LEU A 327 13.76 10.62 25.62
N ALA A 328 14.59 10.27 26.61
CA ALA A 328 15.89 10.89 26.83
C ALA A 328 16.86 10.68 25.65
N LYS A 329 16.62 9.65 24.81
CA LYS A 329 17.34 9.49 23.54
C LYS A 329 16.90 10.50 22.48
N LYS A 330 15.87 11.32 22.71
CA LYS A 330 15.34 12.35 21.81
C LYS A 330 14.90 11.80 20.43
N PRO A 331 14.04 10.77 20.36
CA PRO A 331 13.54 10.29 19.07
C PRO A 331 12.81 11.42 18.32
N ASP A 332 12.94 11.45 16.99
CA ASP A 332 12.11 12.30 16.12
C ASP A 332 10.68 11.75 16.04
N LEU A 333 10.56 10.42 16.08
CA LEU A 333 9.32 9.67 15.88
C LEU A 333 9.23 8.51 16.87
N VAL A 334 8.06 8.33 17.50
CA VAL A 334 7.74 7.15 18.30
C VAL A 334 6.68 6.30 17.59
N LEU A 335 7.00 5.03 17.36
CA LEU A 335 6.04 4.04 16.87
C LEU A 335 5.45 3.30 18.06
N GLU A 336 4.15 3.45 18.29
CA GLU A 336 3.45 2.84 19.42
C GLU A 336 2.64 1.61 18.98
N ALA A 337 3.04 0.45 19.48
CA ALA A 337 2.43 -0.85 19.19
C ALA A 337 2.34 -1.70 20.47
N LEU A 338 2.03 -1.08 21.61
CA LEU A 338 1.72 -1.79 22.85
C LEU A 338 0.35 -2.47 22.74
N SER A 339 0.12 -3.47 23.57
CA SER A 339 -1.18 -4.17 23.63
C SER A 339 -2.18 -3.51 24.58
N GLU A 340 -1.68 -2.74 25.55
CA GLU A 340 -2.50 -2.14 26.61
C GLU A 340 -2.89 -0.71 26.24
N GLY A 341 -4.19 -0.41 26.24
CA GLY A 341 -4.70 0.90 25.83
C GLY A 341 -4.29 2.05 26.75
N GLU A 342 -4.22 1.83 28.06
CA GLU A 342 -3.88 2.91 29.02
C GLU A 342 -2.41 3.30 28.93
N ALA A 343 -1.52 2.31 28.99
CA ALA A 343 -0.09 2.51 28.84
C ALA A 343 0.26 3.11 27.46
N GLY A 344 -0.37 2.60 26.39
CA GLY A 344 -0.22 3.15 25.04
C GLY A 344 -0.65 4.61 24.97
N HIS A 345 -1.82 4.96 25.53
CA HIS A 345 -2.32 6.34 25.51
C HIS A 345 -1.40 7.29 26.29
N ALA A 346 -0.96 6.89 27.48
CA ALA A 346 -0.04 7.68 28.29
C ALA A 346 1.30 7.91 27.57
N LEU A 347 1.83 6.88 26.90
CA LEU A 347 3.07 6.99 26.11
C LEU A 347 2.91 7.95 24.93
N ILE A 348 1.81 7.84 24.15
CA ILE A 348 1.56 8.73 23.01
C ILE A 348 1.57 10.18 23.49
N ARG A 349 0.83 10.49 24.56
CA ARG A 349 0.79 11.85 25.13
C ARG A 349 2.18 12.34 25.54
N ARG A 350 2.92 11.51 26.28
CA ARG A 350 4.26 11.86 26.78
C ARG A 350 5.26 12.11 25.64
N ALA A 351 5.17 11.32 24.56
CA ALA A 351 6.00 11.51 23.37
C ALA A 351 5.66 12.82 22.63
N LEU A 352 4.38 13.14 22.45
CA LEU A 352 3.94 14.41 21.85
C LEU A 352 4.39 15.62 22.69
N GLU A 353 4.27 15.54 24.02
CA GLU A 353 4.78 16.57 24.96
C GLU A 353 6.31 16.72 24.91
N ALA A 354 7.02 15.67 24.50
CA ALA A 354 8.47 15.71 24.29
C ALA A 354 8.87 16.23 22.89
N GLY A 355 7.92 16.60 22.04
CA GLY A 355 8.17 17.11 20.69
C GLY A 355 8.34 16.02 19.62
N CYS A 356 7.99 14.76 19.91
CA CYS A 356 8.11 13.65 18.97
C CYS A 356 6.84 13.54 18.10
N ASP A 357 7.01 13.25 16.81
CA ASP A 357 5.90 12.71 16.01
C ASP A 357 5.52 11.31 16.56
N VAL A 358 4.26 10.90 16.42
CA VAL A 358 3.78 9.59 16.89
C VAL A 358 2.97 8.87 15.82
N VAL A 359 3.26 7.59 15.61
CA VAL A 359 2.42 6.69 14.79
C VAL A 359 2.01 5.51 15.67
N SER A 360 0.71 5.28 15.84
CA SER A 360 0.18 4.22 16.72
C SER A 360 -0.58 3.14 15.93
N ALA A 361 -0.32 1.89 16.27
CA ALA A 361 -1.13 0.73 15.87
C ALA A 361 -2.16 0.33 16.96
N ASN A 362 -2.13 0.95 18.13
CA ASN A 362 -2.94 0.56 19.28
C ASN A 362 -4.29 1.28 19.26
N LYS A 363 -5.29 0.61 18.67
CA LYS A 363 -6.68 1.10 18.62
C LYS A 363 -7.22 1.47 20.00
N GLN A 364 -6.91 0.70 21.04
CA GLN A 364 -7.41 0.97 22.39
C GLN A 364 -6.80 2.23 23.00
N ALA A 365 -5.55 2.55 22.67
CA ALA A 365 -4.90 3.77 23.12
C ALA A 365 -5.47 5.01 22.43
N VAL A 366 -5.63 4.94 21.10
CA VAL A 366 -6.13 6.06 20.29
C VAL A 366 -7.60 6.36 20.58
N ALA A 367 -8.44 5.32 20.68
CA ALA A 367 -9.90 5.49 20.86
C ALA A 367 -10.31 6.10 22.20
N ARG A 368 -9.40 6.22 23.18
CA ARG A 368 -9.68 6.84 24.49
C ARG A 368 -9.96 8.34 24.38
N ASP A 369 -9.13 9.06 23.63
CA ASP A 369 -9.26 10.51 23.44
C ASP A 369 -8.57 10.95 22.14
N PRO A 370 -9.11 10.59 20.97
CA PRO A 370 -8.48 10.92 19.69
C PRO A 370 -8.42 12.44 19.45
N ALA A 371 -9.43 13.19 19.92
CA ALA A 371 -9.47 14.65 19.80
C ALA A 371 -8.36 15.32 20.62
N GLY A 372 -8.18 14.92 21.88
CA GLY A 372 -7.11 15.45 22.73
C GLY A 372 -5.73 15.07 22.23
N LEU A 373 -5.54 13.88 21.63
CA LEU A 373 -4.28 13.52 20.98
C LEU A 373 -3.96 14.44 19.78
N GLN A 374 -4.93 14.76 18.92
CA GLN A 374 -4.71 15.71 17.81
C GLN A 374 -4.41 17.11 18.31
N ALA A 375 -5.17 17.59 19.30
CA ALA A 375 -4.96 18.91 19.88
C ALA A 375 -3.58 19.02 20.53
N LEU A 376 -3.13 17.98 21.25
CA LEU A 376 -1.82 17.93 21.87
C LEU A 376 -0.70 17.91 20.83
N ALA A 377 -0.84 17.12 19.76
CA ALA A 377 0.12 17.09 18.66
C ALA A 377 0.25 18.48 18.02
N ALA A 378 -0.87 19.13 17.69
CA ALA A 378 -0.89 20.47 17.12
C ALA A 378 -0.24 21.51 18.05
N ALA A 379 -0.53 21.47 19.35
CA ALA A 379 0.04 22.39 20.33
C ALA A 379 1.56 22.29 20.47
N ASN A 380 2.15 21.12 20.18
CA ASN A 380 3.59 20.88 20.26
C ASN A 380 4.29 20.92 18.88
N GLY A 381 3.56 21.24 17.80
CA GLY A 381 4.10 21.22 16.44
C GLY A 381 4.44 19.83 15.92
N CYS A 382 3.84 18.79 16.52
CA CYS A 382 4.03 17.39 16.20
C CYS A 382 2.86 16.85 15.38
N ARG A 383 3.00 15.61 14.91
CA ARG A 383 1.96 14.87 14.21
C ARG A 383 1.63 13.59 14.96
N VAL A 384 0.38 13.18 14.86
CA VAL A 384 -0.08 11.88 15.34
C VAL A 384 -0.85 11.19 14.23
N ALA A 385 -0.51 9.92 13.95
CA ALA A 385 -1.19 9.08 12.97
C ALA A 385 -1.52 7.70 13.57
N TRP A 386 -2.54 7.05 13.04
CA TRP A 386 -3.07 5.80 13.58
C TRP A 386 -3.79 4.97 12.54
N SER A 387 -3.32 4.98 11.31
CA SER A 387 -4.01 4.33 10.20
C SER A 387 -4.17 2.83 10.44
N ALA A 388 -3.16 2.21 11.06
CA ALA A 388 -3.16 0.81 11.45
C ALA A 388 -4.21 0.44 12.52
N SER A 389 -4.84 1.41 13.18
CA SER A 389 -5.88 1.16 14.20
C SER A 389 -7.21 0.67 13.62
N VAL A 390 -7.48 0.95 12.34
CA VAL A 390 -8.69 0.51 11.63
C VAL A 390 -8.35 0.08 10.21
N GLY A 391 -8.82 -1.10 9.81
CA GLY A 391 -8.67 -1.58 8.43
C GLY A 391 -7.46 -2.47 8.19
N GLY A 392 -6.48 -2.51 9.10
CA GLY A 392 -5.29 -3.34 8.93
C GLY A 392 -4.50 -2.87 7.70
N GLY A 393 -4.54 -3.64 6.61
CA GLY A 393 -3.99 -3.25 5.32
C GLY A 393 -4.96 -2.41 4.47
N ALA A 394 -6.26 -2.45 4.73
CA ALA A 394 -7.22 -1.60 4.01
C ALA A 394 -7.06 -0.11 4.44
N PRO A 395 -6.87 0.84 3.50
CA PRO A 395 -6.63 2.25 3.80
C PRO A 395 -7.91 3.02 4.17
N MET A 396 -8.57 2.59 5.25
CA MET A 396 -9.89 3.08 5.66
C MET A 396 -9.86 4.53 6.14
N ILE A 397 -8.87 4.86 6.98
CA ILE A 397 -8.70 6.20 7.55
C ILE A 397 -8.38 7.20 6.43
N GLU A 398 -7.56 6.81 5.47
CA GLU A 398 -7.18 7.63 4.32
C GLU A 398 -8.35 7.84 3.37
N THR A 399 -9.13 6.80 3.11
CA THR A 399 -10.33 6.89 2.26
C THR A 399 -11.34 7.87 2.85
N LEU A 400 -11.57 7.83 4.17
CA LEU A 400 -12.40 8.81 4.87
C LEU A 400 -11.84 10.22 4.80
N ARG A 401 -10.52 10.38 5.04
CA ARG A 401 -9.86 11.69 4.99
C ARG A 401 -9.90 12.29 3.58
N ALA A 402 -9.77 11.46 2.54
CA ALA A 402 -9.91 11.88 1.15
C ALA A 402 -11.33 12.35 0.85
N ALA A 403 -12.35 11.62 1.29
CA ALA A 403 -13.75 12.03 1.16
C ALA A 403 -14.02 13.37 1.89
N ARG A 404 -13.55 13.49 3.13
CA ARG A 404 -13.68 14.72 3.95
C ARG A 404 -12.96 15.91 3.34
N ALA A 405 -11.79 15.69 2.73
CA ALA A 405 -11.05 16.73 2.02
C ALA A 405 -11.77 17.20 0.75
N ALA A 406 -12.59 16.35 0.14
CA ALA A 406 -13.38 16.67 -1.05
C ALA A 406 -14.71 17.36 -0.73
N GLY A 407 -15.21 17.27 0.51
CA GLY A 407 -16.44 17.93 0.97
C GLY A 407 -17.06 17.28 2.21
N PRO A 408 -18.24 17.74 2.66
CA PRO A 408 -18.95 17.15 3.79
C PRO A 408 -19.33 15.69 3.55
N VAL A 409 -19.05 14.82 4.54
CA VAL A 409 -19.43 13.40 4.52
C VAL A 409 -20.89 13.25 4.99
N ALA A 410 -21.65 12.42 4.29
CA ALA A 410 -23.02 12.05 4.65
C ALA A 410 -23.07 10.78 5.51
N GLY A 411 -22.14 9.85 5.31
CA GLY A 411 -22.08 8.60 6.05
C GLY A 411 -21.04 7.63 5.53
N PHE A 412 -20.94 6.48 6.18
CA PHE A 412 -20.15 5.36 5.71
C PHE A 412 -20.76 4.03 6.12
N GLU A 413 -20.40 2.98 5.39
CA GLU A 413 -20.68 1.58 5.67
C GLU A 413 -19.39 0.77 5.53
N ALA A 414 -19.17 -0.22 6.39
CA ALA A 414 -17.92 -0.99 6.40
C ALA A 414 -18.09 -2.41 6.95
N VAL A 415 -17.31 -3.33 6.39
CA VAL A 415 -17.00 -4.64 7.01
C VAL A 415 -15.65 -4.49 7.72
N LEU A 416 -15.65 -4.69 9.04
CA LEU A 416 -14.55 -4.28 9.92
C LEU A 416 -13.91 -5.42 10.70
N ASN A 417 -14.56 -6.58 10.79
CA ASN A 417 -14.13 -7.71 11.62
C ASN A 417 -13.86 -8.95 10.77
N GLY A 418 -12.58 -9.30 10.61
CA GLY A 418 -12.15 -10.46 9.82
C GLY A 418 -12.57 -11.80 10.43
N THR A 419 -12.61 -11.91 11.76
CA THR A 419 -13.02 -13.12 12.49
C THR A 419 -14.49 -13.42 12.25
N VAL A 420 -15.35 -12.42 12.45
CA VAL A 420 -16.80 -12.52 12.18
C VAL A 420 -17.06 -12.77 10.70
N ASN A 421 -16.34 -12.09 9.79
CA ASN A 421 -16.51 -12.28 8.35
C ASN A 421 -16.16 -13.70 7.91
N PHE A 422 -15.03 -14.25 8.40
CA PHE A 422 -14.63 -15.63 8.13
C PHE A 422 -15.67 -16.63 8.67
N MET A 423 -16.17 -16.43 9.89
CA MET A 423 -17.20 -17.30 10.46
C MET A 423 -18.50 -17.24 9.67
N LEU A 424 -19.00 -16.06 9.31
CA LEU A 424 -20.20 -15.90 8.50
C LEU A 424 -20.07 -16.60 7.13
N GLN A 425 -18.88 -16.58 6.53
CA GLN A 425 -18.61 -17.33 5.30
C GLN A 425 -18.74 -18.84 5.52
N ARG A 426 -18.03 -19.40 6.52
CA ARG A 426 -18.06 -20.84 6.82
C ARG A 426 -19.46 -21.33 7.17
N LEU A 427 -20.21 -20.53 7.93
CA LEU A 427 -21.61 -20.78 8.27
C LEU A 427 -22.50 -20.78 7.02
N GLY A 428 -22.30 -19.82 6.10
CA GLY A 428 -23.00 -19.77 4.82
C GLY A 428 -22.69 -20.96 3.89
N GLU A 429 -21.51 -21.56 4.04
CA GLU A 429 -21.11 -22.81 3.37
C GLU A 429 -21.69 -24.08 4.05
N GLY A 430 -22.46 -23.92 5.13
CA GLY A 430 -23.14 -25.01 5.84
C GLY A 430 -22.36 -25.62 7.00
N ALA A 431 -21.26 -25.00 7.45
CA ALA A 431 -20.54 -25.47 8.64
C ALA A 431 -21.34 -25.24 9.93
N ALA A 432 -21.15 -26.09 10.94
CA ALA A 432 -21.66 -25.82 12.28
C ALA A 432 -20.86 -24.68 12.94
N PHE A 433 -21.49 -23.95 13.88
CA PHE A 433 -20.85 -22.83 14.57
C PHE A 433 -19.54 -23.19 15.26
N ALA A 434 -19.51 -24.35 15.94
CA ALA A 434 -18.31 -24.84 16.63
C ALA A 434 -17.17 -25.13 15.64
N ASP A 435 -17.49 -25.71 14.48
CA ASP A 435 -16.51 -26.01 13.43
C ASP A 435 -15.98 -24.72 12.80
N ALA A 436 -16.87 -23.76 12.48
CA ALA A 436 -16.49 -22.46 11.95
C ALA A 436 -15.57 -21.67 12.91
N LEU A 437 -15.86 -21.70 14.22
CA LEU A 437 -15.02 -21.08 15.23
C LEU A 437 -13.67 -21.81 15.37
N SER A 438 -13.68 -23.14 15.31
CA SER A 438 -12.45 -23.94 15.31
C SER A 438 -11.58 -23.62 14.08
N ASP A 439 -12.17 -23.57 12.89
CA ASP A 439 -11.50 -23.20 11.65
C ASP A 439 -10.91 -21.78 11.74
N ALA A 440 -11.64 -20.83 12.33
CA ALA A 440 -11.17 -19.47 12.54
C ALA A 440 -9.94 -19.43 13.47
N ARG A 441 -9.90 -20.26 14.52
CA ARG A 441 -8.74 -20.38 15.42
C ARG A 441 -7.55 -21.03 14.72
N VAL A 442 -7.77 -22.09 13.94
CA VAL A 442 -6.72 -22.76 13.15
C VAL A 442 -6.13 -21.82 12.11
N ALA A 443 -6.96 -21.01 11.46
CA ALA A 443 -6.54 -19.98 10.53
C ALA A 443 -5.87 -18.76 11.22
N GLY A 444 -5.90 -18.69 12.55
CA GLY A 444 -5.31 -17.60 13.34
C GLY A 444 -6.12 -16.31 13.33
N PHE A 445 -7.40 -16.38 12.98
CA PHE A 445 -8.34 -15.24 13.00
C PHE A 445 -9.03 -15.06 14.35
N ALA A 446 -9.32 -16.14 15.07
CA ALA A 446 -9.93 -16.08 16.40
C ALA A 446 -8.92 -16.39 17.51
N GLU A 447 -8.96 -15.61 18.59
CA GLU A 447 -8.23 -15.91 19.82
C GLU A 447 -8.92 -17.03 20.63
N GLU A 448 -8.32 -17.40 21.77
CA GLU A 448 -8.93 -18.35 22.70
C GLU A 448 -10.28 -17.84 23.22
N ASP A 449 -10.34 -16.55 23.56
CA ASP A 449 -11.56 -15.82 23.89
C ASP A 449 -11.94 -14.85 22.74
N PRO A 450 -12.88 -15.22 21.86
CA PRO A 450 -13.33 -14.40 20.74
C PRO A 450 -14.52 -13.47 21.10
N SER A 451 -14.90 -13.34 22.38
CA SER A 451 -16.17 -12.70 22.77
C SER A 451 -16.28 -11.26 22.28
N SER A 452 -15.20 -10.49 22.33
CA SER A 452 -15.18 -9.11 21.82
C SER A 452 -15.46 -9.01 20.30
N ASP A 453 -15.09 -10.03 19.53
CA ASP A 453 -15.36 -10.09 18.10
C ASP A 453 -16.82 -10.48 17.84
N LEU A 454 -17.27 -11.58 18.45
CA LEU A 454 -18.60 -12.15 18.24
C LEU A 454 -19.73 -11.24 18.73
N GLU A 455 -19.54 -10.58 19.87
CA GLU A 455 -20.50 -9.62 20.43
C GLU A 455 -20.45 -8.24 19.73
N GLY A 456 -19.59 -8.07 18.71
CA GLY A 456 -19.49 -6.85 17.91
C GLY A 456 -18.76 -5.69 18.57
N HIS A 457 -18.12 -5.88 19.73
CA HIS A 457 -17.36 -4.85 20.44
C HIS A 457 -16.15 -4.35 19.63
N ASP A 458 -15.43 -5.24 18.95
CA ASP A 458 -14.28 -4.87 18.13
C ASP A 458 -14.68 -3.94 16.96
N ALA A 459 -15.74 -4.32 16.24
CA ALA A 459 -16.31 -3.55 15.14
C ALA A 459 -16.88 -2.22 15.65
N ALA A 460 -17.57 -2.22 16.80
CA ALA A 460 -18.10 -1.01 17.43
C ALA A 460 -17.00 0.01 17.75
N ALA A 461 -15.87 -0.43 18.29
CA ALA A 461 -14.73 0.45 18.54
C ALA A 461 -14.17 1.06 17.25
N LYS A 462 -14.10 0.29 16.16
CA LYS A 462 -13.68 0.76 14.84
C LYS A 462 -14.67 1.77 14.24
N VAL A 463 -15.99 1.52 14.34
CA VAL A 463 -17.02 2.48 13.89
C VAL A 463 -16.92 3.80 14.64
N LYS A 464 -16.67 3.79 15.96
CA LYS A 464 -16.47 5.03 16.72
C LYS A 464 -15.29 5.86 16.21
N LEU A 465 -14.17 5.21 15.92
CA LEU A 465 -12.97 5.90 15.41
C LEU A 465 -13.18 6.39 13.97
N LEU A 466 -13.82 5.60 13.10
CA LEU A 466 -14.21 6.03 11.76
C LEU A 466 -15.21 7.20 11.80
N SER A 467 -16.14 7.20 12.75
CA SER A 467 -17.08 8.31 12.96
C SER A 467 -16.35 9.58 13.38
N PHE A 468 -15.36 9.46 14.26
CA PHE A 468 -14.49 10.59 14.62
C PHE A 468 -13.73 11.13 13.39
N GLU A 469 -13.16 10.26 12.55
CA GLU A 469 -12.51 10.69 11.31
C GLU A 469 -13.50 11.31 10.30
N ALA A 470 -14.73 10.80 10.21
CA ALA A 470 -15.74 11.34 9.29
C ALA A 470 -16.29 12.70 9.77
N PHE A 471 -16.59 12.83 11.06
CA PHE A 471 -17.46 13.88 11.61
C PHE A 471 -16.83 14.71 12.73
N GLY A 472 -15.59 14.40 13.16
CA GLY A 472 -14.92 15.05 14.28
C GLY A 472 -15.46 14.68 15.67
N ARG A 473 -16.40 13.73 15.76
CA ARG A 473 -17.01 13.25 17.01
C ARG A 473 -17.47 11.80 16.89
N ALA A 474 -17.59 11.12 18.02
CA ALA A 474 -18.14 9.77 18.09
C ALA A 474 -19.67 9.80 18.29
N PRO A 475 -20.40 8.76 17.83
CA PRO A 475 -21.82 8.61 18.12
C PRO A 475 -22.05 8.35 19.61
N ALA A 476 -23.17 8.83 20.15
CA ALA A 476 -23.57 8.61 21.54
C ALA A 476 -24.02 7.16 21.77
N ASP A 477 -24.86 6.65 20.87
CA ASP A 477 -25.38 5.29 20.89
C ASP A 477 -24.83 4.50 19.70
N LEU A 478 -24.56 3.23 19.92
CA LEU A 478 -24.04 2.33 18.89
C LEU A 478 -24.53 0.90 19.17
N PRO A 479 -25.79 0.57 18.80
CA PRO A 479 -26.29 -0.79 18.91
C PRO A 479 -25.46 -1.76 18.07
N ARG A 480 -25.33 -2.98 18.57
CA ARG A 480 -24.55 -4.05 17.97
C ARG A 480 -25.32 -5.37 17.99
N ASP A 481 -25.25 -6.11 16.89
CA ASP A 481 -25.73 -7.48 16.82
C ASP A 481 -24.60 -8.45 17.19
N GLU A 482 -24.96 -9.54 17.86
CA GLU A 482 -24.06 -10.65 18.19
C GLU A 482 -24.12 -11.74 17.11
N LEU A 483 -22.97 -12.29 16.74
CA LEU A 483 -22.87 -13.51 15.95
C LEU A 483 -22.96 -14.73 16.88
N SER A 484 -24.10 -15.43 16.82
CA SER A 484 -24.33 -16.67 17.58
C SER A 484 -24.70 -17.85 16.67
N ALA A 485 -24.82 -19.05 17.25
CA ALA A 485 -25.27 -20.25 16.54
C ALA A 485 -26.70 -20.14 15.99
N GLU A 486 -27.51 -19.20 16.49
CA GLU A 486 -28.90 -18.96 16.06
C GLU A 486 -29.00 -17.87 14.98
N THR A 487 -27.86 -17.32 14.54
CA THR A 487 -27.83 -16.26 13.54
C THR A 487 -28.52 -16.72 12.26
N PRO A 488 -29.57 -16.00 11.79
CA PRO A 488 -30.27 -16.39 10.59
C PRO A 488 -29.36 -16.22 9.37
N LEU A 489 -29.20 -17.31 8.63
CA LEU A 489 -28.52 -17.35 7.34
C LEU A 489 -29.58 -17.45 6.24
N GLY A 490 -29.30 -16.86 5.08
CA GLY A 490 -30.17 -16.93 3.90
C GLY A 490 -29.40 -17.36 2.66
N ASP A 491 -30.05 -17.30 1.50
CA ASP A 491 -29.43 -17.64 0.22
C ASP A 491 -28.31 -16.67 -0.19
N LYS A 492 -28.29 -15.48 0.41
CA LYS A 492 -27.27 -14.45 0.18
C LYS A 492 -26.21 -14.46 1.28
N PRO A 493 -24.97 -14.03 0.98
CA PRO A 493 -23.95 -13.85 1.99
C PRO A 493 -24.38 -12.86 3.07
N VAL A 494 -24.32 -13.28 4.33
CA VAL A 494 -24.51 -12.41 5.49
C VAL A 494 -23.21 -11.67 5.81
N ARG A 495 -23.28 -10.39 6.14
CA ARG A 495 -22.12 -9.58 6.57
C ARG A 495 -22.42 -8.80 7.84
N GLN A 496 -21.41 -8.60 8.68
CA GLN A 496 -21.48 -7.63 9.78
C GLN A 496 -21.10 -6.25 9.25
N ILE A 497 -22.10 -5.38 9.09
CA ILE A 497 -21.95 -4.02 8.57
C ILE A 497 -21.91 -3.04 9.75
N GLY A 498 -20.77 -2.38 9.91
CA GLY A 498 -20.64 -1.18 10.73
C GLY A 498 -21.00 0.04 9.89
N ALA A 499 -21.89 0.89 10.37
CA ALA A 499 -22.33 2.08 9.65
C ALA A 499 -22.44 3.29 10.57
N CYS A 500 -22.26 4.48 10.01
CA CYS A 500 -22.62 5.74 10.65
C CYS A 500 -23.05 6.77 9.61
N HIS A 501 -24.21 7.38 9.80
CA HIS A 501 -24.75 8.44 8.93
C HIS A 501 -25.08 9.69 9.75
N ASP A 502 -24.81 10.86 9.17
CA ASP A 502 -25.28 12.12 9.75
C ASP A 502 -26.73 12.37 9.32
N ARG A 503 -27.62 12.47 10.32
CA ARG A 503 -29.04 12.77 10.19
C ARG A 503 -29.29 14.13 10.85
N ASP A 504 -29.15 15.20 10.09
CA ASP A 504 -29.40 16.58 10.54
C ASP A 504 -28.63 16.95 11.83
N GLY A 505 -27.35 16.53 11.92
CA GLY A 505 -26.51 16.78 13.09
C GLY A 505 -26.63 15.71 14.17
N HIS A 506 -27.38 14.62 13.95
CA HIS A 506 -27.38 13.44 14.79
C HIS A 506 -26.68 12.27 14.09
N LEU A 507 -25.67 11.68 14.75
CA LEU A 507 -24.95 10.53 14.21
C LEU A 507 -25.72 9.24 14.52
N ASP A 508 -26.37 8.69 13.50
CA ASP A 508 -27.04 7.38 13.52
C ASP A 508 -26.02 6.30 13.17
N ALA A 509 -25.61 5.49 14.15
CA ALA A 509 -24.55 4.51 14.00
C ALA A 509 -24.98 3.12 14.49
N SER A 510 -24.47 2.06 13.86
CA SER A 510 -24.75 0.69 14.30
C SER A 510 -23.73 -0.32 13.78
N VAL A 511 -23.74 -1.51 14.38
CA VAL A 511 -23.08 -2.72 13.86
C VAL A 511 -24.15 -3.79 13.72
N ARG A 512 -24.52 -4.16 12.49
CA ARG A 512 -25.65 -5.07 12.21
C ARG A 512 -25.25 -6.25 11.35
N LEU A 513 -25.88 -7.40 11.58
CA LEU A 513 -25.79 -8.53 10.66
C LEU A 513 -26.81 -8.34 9.54
N ASP A 514 -26.34 -8.16 8.31
CA ASP A 514 -27.18 -7.95 7.13
C ASP A 514 -27.19 -9.19 6.23
N GLY A 515 -28.37 -9.84 6.16
CA GLY A 515 -28.64 -10.98 5.28
C GLY A 515 -29.38 -10.63 3.99
N ASP A 516 -29.79 -9.38 3.77
CA ASP A 516 -30.33 -8.89 2.48
C ASP A 516 -29.33 -7.95 1.80
N LEU A 517 -28.03 -8.24 1.95
CA LEU A 517 -26.95 -7.44 1.39
C LEU A 517 -27.10 -7.29 -0.12
N LYS A 518 -27.14 -6.05 -0.62
CA LYS A 518 -27.27 -5.72 -2.07
C LYS A 518 -26.00 -5.18 -2.70
N ASP A 519 -25.06 -4.71 -1.88
CA ASP A 519 -23.86 -4.04 -2.36
C ASP A 519 -22.82 -5.03 -2.87
N ALA A 520 -22.45 -4.92 -4.14
CA ALA A 520 -21.47 -5.80 -4.78
C ALA A 520 -20.10 -5.75 -4.09
N LEU A 521 -19.69 -4.61 -3.53
CA LEU A 521 -18.42 -4.47 -2.81
C LEU A 521 -18.39 -5.43 -1.63
N PHE A 522 -19.41 -5.40 -0.77
CA PHE A 522 -19.47 -6.22 0.43
C PHE A 522 -19.79 -7.69 0.13
N GLN A 523 -20.56 -7.98 -0.93
CA GLN A 523 -20.82 -9.34 -1.38
C GLN A 523 -19.55 -10.03 -1.89
N SER A 524 -18.66 -9.29 -2.56
CA SER A 524 -17.42 -9.85 -3.13
C SER A 524 -16.33 -10.16 -2.11
N LEU A 525 -16.50 -9.76 -0.84
CA LEU A 525 -15.51 -9.99 0.21
C LEU A 525 -15.44 -11.47 0.58
N ASN A 526 -14.23 -12.03 0.47
CA ASN A 526 -13.92 -13.41 0.87
C ASN A 526 -12.86 -13.40 1.98
N GLY A 527 -12.89 -14.41 2.85
CA GLY A 527 -11.93 -14.60 3.94
C GLY A 527 -12.01 -13.47 4.98
N GLU A 528 -10.86 -12.94 5.37
CA GLU A 528 -10.71 -11.88 6.39
C GLU A 528 -10.67 -10.46 5.81
N ARG A 529 -11.07 -10.29 4.54
CA ARG A 529 -11.04 -8.99 3.88
C ARG A 529 -12.08 -8.03 4.47
N ASN A 530 -11.64 -6.81 4.67
CA ASN A 530 -12.44 -5.68 5.09
C ASN A 530 -12.65 -4.74 3.91
N ALA A 531 -13.73 -3.96 3.96
CA ALA A 531 -13.96 -2.88 3.01
C ALA A 531 -14.75 -1.74 3.66
N LEU A 532 -14.64 -0.56 3.05
CA LEU A 532 -15.30 0.66 3.48
C LEU A 532 -15.87 1.35 2.25
N LYS A 533 -17.06 1.93 2.43
CA LYS A 533 -17.73 2.80 1.50
C LYS A 533 -18.11 4.10 2.20
N VAL A 534 -17.64 5.22 1.68
CA VAL A 534 -17.89 6.56 2.23
C VAL A 534 -18.75 7.34 1.26
N TYR A 535 -19.82 7.95 1.78
CA TYR A 535 -20.80 8.71 1.01
C TYR A 535 -20.60 10.20 1.28
N GLY A 536 -20.37 10.99 0.23
CA GLY A 536 -20.38 12.46 0.30
C GLY A 536 -21.80 13.02 0.24
N GLN A 537 -22.02 14.20 0.82
CA GLN A 537 -23.31 14.91 0.67
C GLN A 537 -23.60 15.38 -0.76
N ASP A 538 -22.58 15.36 -1.62
CA ASP A 538 -22.61 15.67 -3.04
C ASP A 538 -22.90 14.44 -3.93
N GLY A 539 -23.13 13.27 -3.33
CA GLY A 539 -23.42 12.03 -4.06
C GLY A 539 -22.18 11.26 -4.53
N ARG A 540 -20.97 11.76 -4.34
CA ARG A 540 -19.75 11.00 -4.64
C ARG A 540 -19.55 9.88 -3.61
N VAL A 541 -18.92 8.80 -4.06
CA VAL A 541 -18.63 7.63 -3.23
C VAL A 541 -17.16 7.24 -3.34
N TRP A 542 -16.53 7.08 -2.18
CA TRP A 542 -15.18 6.56 -2.05
C TRP A 542 -15.22 5.15 -1.49
N THR A 543 -14.34 4.28 -1.98
CA THR A 543 -14.28 2.88 -1.56
C THR A 543 -12.84 2.44 -1.37
N CYS A 544 -12.61 1.57 -0.39
CA CYS A 544 -11.37 0.81 -0.29
C CYS A 544 -11.67 -0.62 0.19
N LYS A 545 -10.76 -1.55 -0.13
CA LYS A 545 -10.78 -2.93 0.38
C LYS A 545 -9.36 -3.37 0.74
N GLY A 546 -9.24 -4.47 1.48
CA GLY A 546 -7.94 -5.04 1.85
C GLY A 546 -8.05 -6.03 3.00
N ARG A 547 -6.94 -6.65 3.40
CA ARG A 547 -6.94 -7.55 4.58
C ARG A 547 -7.11 -6.73 5.86
N GLY A 548 -8.09 -7.10 6.68
CA GLY A 548 -8.49 -6.37 7.88
C GLY A 548 -7.57 -6.52 9.09
N ALA A 549 -6.68 -7.50 9.06
CA ALA A 549 -5.82 -7.88 10.18
C ALA A 549 -4.54 -8.58 9.68
N GLY A 550 -3.67 -8.94 10.61
CA GLY A 550 -2.45 -9.69 10.33
C GLY A 550 -1.18 -8.86 10.46
N ARG A 551 -0.08 -9.55 10.78
CA ARG A 551 1.22 -8.93 11.07
C ARG A 551 1.65 -7.93 10.01
N TRP A 552 1.67 -8.36 8.76
CA TRP A 552 2.29 -7.62 7.67
C TRP A 552 1.39 -6.49 7.17
N ALA A 553 0.09 -6.71 7.06
CA ALA A 553 -0.89 -5.67 6.73
C ALA A 553 -0.83 -4.50 7.74
N THR A 554 -0.84 -4.80 9.04
CA THR A 554 -0.77 -3.77 10.10
C THR A 554 0.60 -3.08 10.12
N THR A 555 1.68 -3.84 9.95
CA THR A 555 3.05 -3.28 9.87
C THR A 555 3.17 -2.31 8.69
N GLU A 556 2.58 -2.65 7.54
CA GLU A 556 2.64 -1.82 6.34
C GLU A 556 1.86 -0.51 6.51
N SER A 557 0.67 -0.56 7.10
CA SER A 557 -0.11 0.65 7.41
C SER A 557 0.65 1.62 8.33
N VAL A 558 1.34 1.10 9.35
CA VAL A 558 2.23 1.93 10.19
C VAL A 558 3.39 2.52 9.37
N LEU A 559 4.07 1.72 8.53
CA LEU A 559 5.17 2.22 7.71
C LEU A 559 4.73 3.28 6.69
N ALA A 560 3.51 3.16 6.18
CA ALA A 560 2.91 4.17 5.32
C ALA A 560 2.67 5.50 6.07
N ASP A 561 2.17 5.45 7.31
CA ASP A 561 2.08 6.62 8.18
C ASP A 561 3.48 7.23 8.46
N VAL A 562 4.50 6.39 8.70
CA VAL A 562 5.90 6.86 8.84
C VAL A 562 6.34 7.61 7.57
N ALA A 563 6.06 7.06 6.39
CA ALA A 563 6.42 7.70 5.13
C ALA A 563 5.72 9.06 4.96
N ASP A 564 4.47 9.20 5.38
CA ASP A 564 3.74 10.48 5.38
C ASP A 564 4.38 11.50 6.32
N VAL A 565 4.70 11.08 7.55
CA VAL A 565 5.39 11.92 8.54
C VAL A 565 6.72 12.39 7.98
N VAL A 566 7.52 11.50 7.39
CA VAL A 566 8.80 11.86 6.74
C VAL A 566 8.58 12.89 5.62
N ARG A 567 7.60 12.69 4.74
CA ARG A 567 7.28 13.66 3.68
C ARG A 567 6.89 15.02 4.26
N ALA A 568 6.06 15.04 5.30
CA ALA A 568 5.65 16.28 5.96
C ALA A 568 6.81 16.99 6.68
N ARG A 569 7.75 16.24 7.30
CA ARG A 569 8.98 16.83 7.89
C ARG A 569 9.83 17.51 6.81
N ARG A 570 10.00 16.85 5.66
CA ARG A 570 10.76 17.39 4.53
C ARG A 570 10.14 18.67 3.97
N ALA A 571 8.84 18.65 3.69
CA ALA A 571 8.14 19.83 3.18
C ALA A 571 8.25 21.04 4.12
N ALA A 572 8.23 20.80 5.44
CA ALA A 572 8.44 21.87 6.42
C ALA A 572 9.88 22.40 6.44
N ALA A 573 10.89 21.54 6.23
CA ALA A 573 12.29 21.93 6.20
C ALA A 573 12.67 22.74 4.94
N GLU A 574 11.98 22.54 3.81
CA GLU A 574 12.21 23.30 2.57
C GLU A 574 11.61 24.71 2.59
N LEU A 575 10.72 25.00 3.55
CA LEU A 575 10.11 26.32 3.75
C LEU A 575 10.92 27.24 4.67
N VAL A 576 11.95 26.70 5.34
CA VAL A 576 12.88 27.40 6.25
C VAL A 576 14.18 27.68 5.53
#